data_AF-A0A7W5Y8T6-F1
#
_entry.id   AF-A0A7W5Y8T6-F1
#
_cell.length_a   1.000
_cell.length_b   1.000
_cell.length_c   1.000
_cell.angle_alpha   90.00
_cell.angle_beta   90.00
_cell.angle_gamma   90.00
#
_symmetry.space_group_name_H-M   'P 1'
#
loop_
_entity.id
_entity.type
_entity.pdbx_description
1 polymer ?
#
loop_
_entity_poly.entity_id
_entity_poly.type
_entity_poly.pdbx_seq_one_letter_code
_entity_poly.pdbx_strand_id
1 'polypeptide(L)'
;MDGDLYADFELVTLGPVEWDLAALGPEHESAYNRGARRNGTRPLNEEVLGFVNALGMLRVIATLTLVPQLPELMEYLKPAVDHWQTMPFAGGMNS
;
A
#
# COMPACT_ATOMS: atom_id res chain seq x y z
N MET A 1 20.74 15.91 -16.18
CA MET A 1 19.33 15.78 -15.76
C MET A 1 19.03 14.32 -16.01
N ASP A 2 19.38 13.47 -15.06
CA ASP A 2 19.42 12.00 -15.27
C ASP A 2 18.94 11.33 -13.98
N GLY A 3 17.76 11.73 -13.53
CA GLY A 3 17.06 11.09 -12.42
C GLY A 3 15.87 10.30 -12.95
N ASP A 4 15.40 9.33 -12.17
CA ASP A 4 14.21 8.55 -12.52
C ASP A 4 13.00 9.48 -12.67
N LEU A 5 12.29 9.32 -13.79
CA LEU A 5 11.06 10.04 -14.07
C LEU A 5 9.88 9.13 -13.71
N TYR A 6 8.98 9.65 -12.89
CA TYR A 6 7.75 8.96 -12.50
C TYR A 6 6.59 9.45 -13.38
N ALA A 7 5.77 8.52 -13.85
CA ALA A 7 4.53 8.76 -14.59
C ALA A 7 3.35 8.18 -13.78
N ASP A 8 2.10 8.35 -14.26
CA ASP A 8 0.86 7.91 -13.59
C ASP A 8 0.45 8.68 -12.33
N PHE A 9 0.36 10.00 -12.45
CA PHE A 9 -0.25 10.89 -11.45
C PHE A 9 -1.79 10.93 -11.49
N GLU A 10 -2.43 9.99 -12.19
CA GLU A 10 -3.88 9.97 -12.40
C GLU A 10 -4.70 9.80 -11.11
N LEU A 11 -4.06 9.32 -10.04
CA LEU A 11 -4.66 9.15 -8.72
C LEU A 11 -4.10 10.12 -7.66
N VAL A 12 -3.44 11.21 -8.08
CA VAL A 12 -3.00 12.26 -7.14
C VAL A 12 -4.22 12.89 -6.47
N THR A 13 -4.25 12.82 -5.15
CA THR A 13 -5.32 13.37 -4.33
C THR A 13 -4.74 14.16 -3.16
N LEU A 14 -5.54 15.05 -2.56
CA LEU A 14 -5.20 15.64 -1.28
C LEU A 14 -5.50 14.61 -0.18
N GLY A 15 -4.45 13.91 0.26
CA GLY A 15 -4.55 12.85 1.26
C GLY A 15 -3.42 12.89 2.28
N PRO A 16 -3.50 12.02 3.31
CA PRO A 16 -2.37 11.77 4.20
C PRO A 16 -1.17 11.24 3.41
N VAL A 17 0.05 11.70 3.77
CA VAL A 17 1.30 11.26 3.13
C VAL A 17 1.53 9.75 3.27
N GLU A 18 0.90 9.12 4.26
CA GLU A 18 0.89 7.68 4.44
C GLU A 18 0.40 6.92 3.18
N TRP A 19 -0.44 7.53 2.33
CA TRP A 19 -0.84 6.93 1.05
C TRP A 19 0.35 6.65 0.12
N ASP A 20 1.37 7.50 0.14
CA ASP A 20 2.56 7.35 -0.70
C ASP A 20 3.49 6.24 -0.20
N LEU A 21 3.29 5.79 1.05
CA LEU A 21 4.10 4.76 1.69
C LEU A 21 3.35 3.43 1.85
N ALA A 22 2.06 3.40 1.50
CA ALA A 22 1.24 2.20 1.62
C ALA A 22 1.87 1.03 0.84
N ALA A 23 1.90 -0.15 1.46
CA ALA A 23 2.50 -1.38 0.95
C ALA A 23 4.03 -1.37 0.69
N LEU A 24 4.77 -0.29 0.95
CA LEU A 24 6.23 -0.27 0.78
C LEU A 24 6.98 -0.92 1.95
N GLY A 25 6.35 -0.98 3.12
CA GLY A 25 6.84 -1.69 4.29
C GLY A 25 7.86 -0.93 5.15
N PRO A 26 8.34 -1.58 6.25
CA PRO A 26 8.97 -0.88 7.37
C PRO A 26 10.29 -0.15 7.06
N GLU A 27 11.05 -0.65 6.08
CA GLU A 27 12.31 -0.01 5.66
C GLU A 27 12.05 1.37 5.05
N HIS A 28 11.07 1.45 4.15
CA HIS A 28 10.67 2.67 3.46
C HIS A 28 10.01 3.66 4.42
N GLU A 29 9.13 3.18 5.30
CA GLU A 29 8.53 3.98 6.38
C GLU A 29 9.60 4.60 7.29
N SER A 30 10.60 3.79 7.68
CA SER A 30 11.73 4.24 8.49
C SER A 30 12.59 5.27 7.74
N ALA A 31 12.81 5.08 6.44
CA ALA A 31 13.53 6.03 5.60
C ALA A 31 12.81 7.36 5.50
N TYR A 32 11.50 7.35 5.25
CA TYR A 32 10.65 8.54 5.27
C TYR A 32 10.76 9.27 6.61
N ASN A 33 10.59 8.56 7.73
CA ASN A 33 10.63 9.15 9.07
C ASN A 33 11.99 9.82 9.39
N ARG A 34 13.11 9.24 8.93
CA ARG A 34 14.43 9.89 9.04
C ARG A 34 14.50 11.18 8.21
N GLY A 35 13.97 11.15 6.99
CA GLY A 35 13.91 12.32 6.10
C GLY A 35 13.03 13.44 6.65
N ALA A 36 11.82 13.09 7.12
CA ALA A 36 10.88 14.03 7.71
C ALA A 36 11.49 14.78 8.91
N ARG A 37 12.12 14.03 9.83
CA ARG A 37 12.83 14.63 10.97
C ARG A 37 13.97 15.55 10.54
N ARG A 38 14.77 15.16 9.55
CA ARG A 38 15.87 15.98 9.00
C ARG A 38 15.34 17.31 8.42
N ASN A 39 14.16 17.28 7.82
CA ASN A 39 13.55 18.42 7.15
C ASN A 39 12.59 19.22 8.05
N GLY A 40 12.46 18.85 9.33
CA GLY A 40 11.56 19.51 10.27
C GLY A 40 10.06 19.31 9.98
N THR A 41 9.71 18.25 9.24
CA THR A 41 8.31 17.90 8.95
C THR A 41 7.83 16.75 9.83
N ARG A 42 6.51 16.49 9.83
CA ARG A 42 5.94 15.42 10.65
C ARG A 42 6.38 14.03 10.17
N PRO A 43 6.75 13.10 11.07
CA PRO A 43 6.82 11.68 10.78
C PRO A 43 5.44 11.10 10.38
N LEU A 44 5.45 9.86 9.90
CA LEU A 44 4.25 9.07 9.66
C LEU A 44 3.45 8.89 10.94
N ASN A 45 2.13 8.96 10.82
CA ASN A 45 1.20 8.54 11.85
C ASN A 45 0.89 7.05 11.66
N GLU A 46 1.21 6.24 12.66
CA GLU A 46 1.08 4.78 12.60
C GLU A 46 -0.38 4.32 12.43
N GLU A 47 -1.34 5.01 13.04
CA GLU A 47 -2.77 4.67 12.90
C GLU A 47 -3.27 4.96 11.49
N VAL A 48 -2.87 6.11 10.93
CA VAL A 48 -3.22 6.48 9.55
C VAL A 48 -2.56 5.52 8.57
N LEU A 49 -1.31 5.13 8.81
CA LEU A 49 -0.59 4.16 8.00
C LEU A 49 -1.28 2.78 8.02
N GLY A 50 -1.67 2.31 9.20
CA GLY A 50 -2.46 1.08 9.34
C GLY A 50 -3.78 1.15 8.56
N PHE A 51 -4.47 2.29 8.64
CA PHE A 51 -5.71 2.53 7.91
C PHE A 51 -5.52 2.50 6.38
N VAL A 52 -4.54 3.22 5.83
CA VAL A 52 -4.31 3.24 4.37
C VAL A 52 -3.82 1.89 3.85
N ASN A 53 -3.01 1.16 4.63
CA ASN A 53 -2.60 -0.20 4.28
C ASN A 53 -3.80 -1.14 4.19
N ALA A 54 -4.72 -1.09 5.17
CA ALA A 54 -5.94 -1.89 5.13
C ALA A 54 -6.84 -1.53 3.93
N LEU A 55 -7.01 -0.24 3.62
CA LEU A 55 -7.76 0.19 2.44
C LEU A 55 -7.10 -0.22 1.12
N GLY A 56 -5.78 -0.11 1.01
CA GLY A 56 -5.03 -0.58 -0.15
C GLY A 56 -5.28 -2.06 -0.40
N MET A 57 -5.25 -2.86 0.66
CA MET A 57 -5.56 -4.28 0.60
C MET A 57 -7.01 -4.54 0.17
N LEU A 58 -7.98 -3.75 0.65
CA LEU A 58 -9.38 -3.90 0.26
C LEU A 58 -9.59 -3.64 -1.23
N ARG A 59 -8.82 -2.70 -1.81
CA ARG A 59 -8.83 -2.47 -3.27
C ARG A 59 -8.32 -3.68 -4.03
N VAL A 60 -7.25 -4.34 -3.56
CA VAL A 60 -6.75 -5.60 -4.15
C VAL A 60 -7.85 -6.66 -4.16
N ILE A 61 -8.54 -6.87 -3.03
CA ILE A 61 -9.64 -7.84 -2.94
C ILE A 61 -10.81 -7.46 -3.85
N ALA A 62 -11.16 -6.18 -3.94
CA ALA A 62 -12.19 -5.71 -4.87
C ALA A 62 -11.82 -5.99 -6.34
N THR A 63 -10.53 -5.87 -6.70
CA THR A 63 -10.03 -6.16 -8.04
C THR A 63 -10.23 -7.63 -8.44
N LEU A 64 -10.36 -8.58 -7.48
CA LEU A 64 -10.68 -9.98 -7.79
C LEU A 64 -11.99 -10.15 -8.55
N THR A 65 -12.92 -9.19 -8.43
CA THR A 65 -14.18 -9.19 -9.20
C THR A 65 -13.97 -9.10 -10.72
N LEU A 66 -12.78 -8.67 -11.17
CA LEU A 66 -12.41 -8.59 -12.58
C LEU A 66 -11.82 -9.91 -13.12
N VAL A 67 -11.41 -10.84 -12.25
CA VAL A 67 -10.78 -12.12 -12.65
C VAL A 67 -11.63 -12.93 -13.64
N PRO A 68 -12.98 -13.01 -13.55
CA PRO A 68 -13.77 -13.72 -14.56
C PRO A 68 -13.65 -13.15 -15.98
N GLN A 69 -13.30 -11.87 -16.11
CA GLN A 69 -13.10 -11.18 -17.40
C GLN A 69 -11.64 -11.17 -17.82
N LEU A 70 -10.71 -11.28 -16.86
CA LEU A 70 -9.27 -11.32 -17.09
C LEU A 70 -8.60 -12.38 -16.19
N PRO A 71 -8.64 -13.68 -16.58
CA PRO A 71 -8.20 -14.77 -15.70
C PRO A 71 -6.73 -14.69 -15.26
N GLU A 72 -5.83 -14.24 -16.15
CA GLU A 72 -4.40 -14.04 -15.82
C GLU A 72 -4.15 -13.05 -14.69
N LEU A 73 -5.12 -12.16 -14.39
CA LEU A 73 -5.04 -11.21 -13.29
C LEU A 73 -4.86 -11.92 -11.94
N MET A 74 -5.38 -13.14 -11.79
CA MET A 74 -5.23 -13.92 -10.57
C MET A 74 -3.75 -14.23 -10.25
N GLU A 75 -2.91 -14.44 -11.27
CA GLU A 75 -1.48 -14.74 -11.07
C GLU A 75 -0.77 -13.54 -10.42
N TYR A 76 -1.11 -12.32 -10.86
CA TYR A 76 -0.56 -11.08 -10.32
C TYR A 76 -1.11 -10.73 -8.93
N LEU A 77 -2.39 -11.02 -8.68
CA LEU A 77 -3.03 -10.72 -7.39
C LEU A 77 -2.72 -11.75 -6.30
N LYS A 78 -2.32 -12.97 -6.67
CA LYS A 78 -2.10 -14.07 -5.74
C LYS A 78 -1.19 -13.73 -4.56
N PRO A 79 0.00 -13.12 -4.74
CA PRO A 79 0.86 -12.78 -3.60
C PRO A 79 0.19 -11.84 -2.60
N ALA A 80 -0.60 -10.88 -3.09
CA ALA A 80 -1.32 -9.95 -2.24
C ALA A 80 -2.49 -10.61 -1.50
N VAL A 81 -3.20 -11.56 -2.14
CA VAL A 81 -4.24 -12.37 -1.49
C VAL A 81 -3.65 -13.28 -0.41
N ASP A 82 -2.52 -13.94 -0.70
CA ASP A 82 -1.82 -14.78 0.27
C ASP A 82 -1.37 -13.92 1.47
N HIS A 83 -0.87 -12.70 1.23
CA HIS A 83 -0.55 -11.76 2.31
C HIS A 83 -1.78 -11.31 3.10
N TRP A 84 -2.88 -10.95 2.43
CA TRP A 84 -4.13 -10.54 3.06
C TRP A 84 -4.57 -11.55 4.12
N GLN A 85 -4.49 -12.86 3.81
CA GLN A 85 -4.88 -13.93 4.74
C GLN A 85 -4.08 -13.94 6.06
N THR A 86 -2.86 -13.40 6.05
CA THR A 86 -2.01 -13.28 7.25
C THR A 86 -2.32 -12.03 8.08
N MET A 87 -3.05 -11.06 7.53
CA MET A 87 -3.25 -9.77 8.19
C MET A 87 -4.31 -9.88 9.30
N PRO A 88 -4.14 -9.18 10.44
CA PRO A 88 -5.05 -9.27 11.58
C PRO A 88 -6.52 -9.00 11.24
N PHE A 89 -6.77 -8.03 10.36
CA PHE A 89 -8.13 -7.61 9.99
C PHE A 89 -8.83 -8.57 9.01
N ALA A 90 -8.10 -9.48 8.36
CA ALA A 90 -8.66 -10.55 7.52
C ALA A 90 -9.21 -11.73 8.34
N GLY A 91 -9.28 -11.57 9.67
CA GLY A 91 -9.82 -12.57 10.59
C GLY A 91 -8.85 -13.69 10.97
N GLY A 92 -7.57 -13.59 10.58
CA GLY A 92 -6.57 -14.61 10.88
C GLY A 92 -7.08 -16.01 10.56
N MET A 93 -7.52 -16.23 9.31
CA MET A 93 -8.05 -17.52 8.83
C MET A 93 -6.93 -18.57 8.78
N ASN A 94 -6.40 -18.93 9.94
CA ASN A 94 -5.60 -20.12 10.12
C ASN A 94 -6.60 -21.28 10.17
N SER A 95 -6.58 -22.09 9.11
CA SER A 95 -7.26 -23.39 9.07
C SER A 95 -6.69 -24.31 10.14
#